data_AF-A0A8J3F243-F1
#
_entry.id   AF-A0A8J3F243-F1
#
_cell.length_a   1.000
_cell.length_b   1.000
_cell.length_c   1.000
_cell.angle_alpha   90.00
_cell.angle_beta   90.00
_cell.angle_gamma   90.00
#
_symmetry.space_group_name_H-M   'P 1'
#
loop_
_entity.id
_entity.type
_entity.pdbx_description
1 polymer ?
#
loop_
_entity_poly.entity_id
_entity_poly.type
_entity_poly.pdbx_seq_one_letter_code
_entity_poly.pdbx_strand_id
1 'polypeptide(L)' 'MDVDANQAIPAKFGIRGIPTLILFKNGAPAAQKVGALAKGQLVAFIDSNI' A
#
# COMPACT_ATOMS: atom_id res chain seq x y z
N MET A 1 7.15 -6.49 0.26
CA MET A 1 8.15 -5.96 1.21
C MET A 1 7.85 -6.59 2.56
N ASP A 2 8.86 -7.16 3.21
CA ASP A 2 8.75 -7.66 4.57
C ASP A 2 8.90 -6.48 5.55
N VAL A 3 7.94 -6.31 6.47
CA VAL A 3 7.96 -5.20 7.44
C VAL A 3 8.96 -5.43 8.56
N ASP A 4 9.25 -6.68 8.91
CA ASP A 4 10.18 -7.03 10.00
C ASP A 4 11.62 -6.72 9.59
N ALA A 5 11.94 -6.94 8.31
CA ALA A 5 13.22 -6.57 7.71
C ALA A 5 13.33 -5.06 7.36
N ASN A 6 12.22 -4.32 7.35
CA ASN A 6 12.15 -2.93 6.87
C ASN A 6 11.46 -1.99 7.88
N GLN A 7 11.81 -2.08 9.17
CA GLN A 7 11.08 -1.41 10.26
C GLN A 7 10.89 0.11 10.12
N ALA A 8 11.80 0.80 9.40
CA ALA A 8 11.68 2.24 9.15
C ALA A 8 10.57 2.59 8.14
N ILE A 9 10.23 1.68 7.22
CA ILE A 9 9.27 1.95 6.13
C ILE A 9 7.83 2.05 6.66
N PRO A 10 7.33 1.12 7.52
CA PRO A 10 6.03 1.26 8.14
C PRO A 10 5.84 2.60 8.86
N ALA A 11 6.83 3.03 9.65
CA ALA A 11 6.78 4.31 10.33
C ALA A 11 6.74 5.48 9.33
N LYS A 12 7.59 5.46 8.29
CA LYS A 12 7.68 6.50 7.27
C LYS A 12 6.36 6.72 6.52
N PHE A 13 5.61 5.66 6.24
CA PHE A 13 4.34 5.73 5.50
C PHE A 13 3.11 5.53 6.39
N GLY A 14 3.26 5.60 7.73
CA GLY A 14 2.14 5.46 8.67
C GLY A 14 1.40 4.13 8.60
N ILE A 15 2.07 3.05 8.20
CA ILE A 15 1.49 1.70 8.11
C ILE A 15 1.32 1.16 9.53
N ARG A 16 0.07 0.93 9.94
CA ARG A 16 -0.31 0.41 11.28
C ARG A 16 -0.88 -1.01 11.26
N GLY A 17 -0.99 -1.61 10.07
CA GLY A 17 -1.56 -2.95 9.90
C GLY A 17 -1.09 -3.58 8.60
N ILE A 18 -1.07 -4.91 8.57
CA ILE A 18 -0.70 -5.71 7.40
C ILE A 18 -1.87 -6.60 6.96
N PRO A 19 -2.02 -6.90 5.65
CA PRO A 19 -1.25 -6.33 4.53
C PRO A 19 -1.63 -4.86 4.27
N THR A 20 -0.69 -4.08 3.74
CA THR A 20 -0.94 -2.71 3.25
C THR A 20 -0.38 -2.55 1.86
N LEU A 21 -1.17 -1.93 0.98
CA LEU A 21 -0.80 -1.60 -0.40
C LEU A 21 -0.59 -0.09 -0.51
N ILE A 22 0.49 0.32 -1.17
CA ILE A 22 0.79 1.72 -1.46
C ILE A 22 1.11 1.81 -2.95
N LEU A 23 0.37 2.66 -3.66
CA LEU A 23 0.64 2.98 -5.06
C LEU A 23 1.51 4.23 -5.11
N PHE A 24 2.59 4.17 -5.89
CA PHE A 24 3.48 5.30 -6.11
C PHE A 24 3.31 5.82 -7.54
N LYS A 25 3.22 7.13 -7.71
CA LYS A 25 3.19 7.82 -9.01
C LYS A 25 4.27 8.90 -8.99
N ASN A 26 5.19 8.87 -9.95
CA ASN A 26 6.32 9.81 -10.04
C ASN A 26 7.17 9.88 -8.76
N GLY A 27 7.36 8.76 -8.06
CA GLY A 27 8.16 8.69 -6.83
C GLY A 27 7.44 9.17 -5.56
N ALA A 28 6.19 9.64 -5.66
CA ALA A 28 5.36 10.02 -4.51
C ALA A 28 4.23 9.00 -4.28
N PRO A 29 3.82 8.75 -3.02
CA PRO A 29 2.66 7.91 -2.73
C PRO A 29 1.39 8.59 -3.25
N ALA A 30 0.69 7.93 -4.17
CA ALA A 30 -0.54 8.39 -4.81
C ALA A 30 -1.80 7.83 -4.15
N ALA A 31 -1.74 6.58 -3.67
CA ALA A 31 -2.86 5.95 -2.97
C ALA A 31 -2.36 4.91 -1.97
N GLN A 32 -3.13 4.66 -0.91
CA GLN A 32 -2.83 3.66 0.10
C GLN A 32 -4.11 2.92 0.51
N LYS A 33 -3.99 1.61 0.72
CA LYS A 33 -5.06 0.77 1.26
C LYS A 33 -4.50 -0.18 2.31
N VAL A 34 -5.02 -0.08 3.52
CA VAL A 34 -4.71 -0.98 4.64
C VAL A 34 -5.76 -2.09 4.68
N GLY A 35 -5.30 -3.32 4.91
CA GLY A 35 -6.12 -4.51 5.02
C GLY A 35 -6.14 -5.36 3.75
N ALA A 36 -6.61 -6.59 3.91
CA ALA A 36 -6.75 -7.51 2.79
C ALA A 36 -7.84 -7.05 1.83
N LEU A 37 -7.58 -7.21 0.53
CA LEU A 37 -8.54 -6.95 -0.54
C LEU A 37 -8.79 -8.23 -1.33
N ALA A 38 -10.04 -8.45 -1.74
CA ALA A 38 -10.34 -9.45 -2.75
C ALA A 38 -9.80 -9.01 -4.12
N LYS A 39 -9.57 -9.96 -5.02
CA LYS A 39 -9.00 -9.70 -6.37
C LYS A 39 -9.73 -8.58 -7.12
N GLY A 40 -11.07 -8.59 -7.12
CA GLY A 40 -11.86 -7.55 -7.81
C GLY A 40 -11.66 -6.15 -7.20
N GLN A 41 -11.53 -6.05 -5.88
CA GLN A 41 -11.27 -4.78 -5.20
C GLN A 41 -9.85 -4.28 -5.43
N LEU A 42 -8.88 -5.20 -5.56
CA LEU A 42 -7.51 -4.86 -5.92
C LEU A 42 -7.44 -4.27 -7.33
N VAL A 43 -8.09 -4.90 -8.31
CA VAL A 43 -8.15 -4.41 -9.68
C VAL A 43 -8.80 -3.03 -9.72
N ALA A 44 -9.98 -2.88 -9.10
CA ALA A 44 -10.67 -1.59 -9.03
C ALA A 44 -9.83 -0.50 -8.33
N PHE A 45 -9.09 -0.86 -7.27
CA PHE A 45 -8.20 0.07 -6.59
C PHE A 45 -7.06 0.54 -7.48
N ILE A 46 -6.46 -0.36 -8.26
CA ILE A 46 -5.41 0.01 -9.21
C ILE A 46 -6.02 0.90 -10.30
N ASP A 47 -7.08 0.44 -10.97
CA ASP A 47 -7.74 1.14 -12.10
C ASP A 47 -8.19 2.56 -11.73
N SER A 48 -8.66 2.78 -10.50
CA SER A 48 -9.10 4.11 -10.03
C SER A 48 -7.95 5.10 -9.82
N ASN A 49 -6.69 4.65 -9.82
CA ASN A 49 -5.52 5.48 -9.47
C ASN A 49 -4.41 5.47 -10.55
N ILE A 50 -4.65 4.87 -11.72
CA ILE A 50 -3.76 4.95 -12.90
C ILE A 50 -4.05 6.25 -13.65
#